data_AF-A0AAI8KTV7-F1
#
_entry.id   AF-A0AAI8KTV7-F1
#
_cell.length_a   1.000
_cell.length_b   1.000
_cell.length_c   1.000
_cell.angle_alpha   90.00
_cell.angle_beta   90.00
_cell.angle_gamma   90.00
#
_symmetry.space_group_name_H-M   'P 1'
#
loop_
_entity.id
_entity.type
_entity.pdbx_description
1 polymer ?
#
loop_
_entity_poly.entity_id
_entity_poly.type
_entity_poly.pdbx_seq_one_letter_code
_entity_poly.pdbx_strand_id
1 'polypeptide(L)'
;MNMIRNQRARRVTTAAVTVLTAAVLGSVGAGASSAHTAAARTAAPQTQQIASSVLGSDYKITLTALRSTEDQYAASVQLKVYRHGSGTWKESDRVTVGAVDGWFWYPLTGSHAVCEFSTSSSEPAPLAVSLMITPSIGCSDPQYVVKQGKVYAE
;
A
#
# COMPACT_ATOMS: atom_id res chain seq x y z
N MET A 1 -63.15 14.31 22.80
CA MET A 1 -62.80 14.68 24.18
C MET A 1 -61.32 15.08 24.26
N ASN A 2 -61.09 16.25 24.89
CA ASN A 2 -59.89 16.93 25.44
C ASN A 2 -58.48 16.52 24.98
N MET A 3 -57.63 17.37 24.37
CA MET A 3 -57.03 18.68 24.75
C MET A 3 -56.20 18.71 26.05
N ILE A 4 -54.87 18.83 25.93
CA ILE A 4 -53.95 19.77 26.64
C ILE A 4 -52.73 19.97 25.71
N ARG A 5 -52.63 20.97 24.82
CA ARG A 5 -52.23 22.39 24.95
C ARG A 5 -50.98 22.65 25.84
N ASN A 6 -49.83 22.99 25.22
CA ASN A 6 -49.31 24.38 25.07
C ASN A 6 -48.32 24.69 26.24
N GLN A 7 -47.12 25.25 26.12
CA GLN A 7 -46.73 26.59 25.65
C GLN A 7 -45.20 26.71 25.68
N ARG A 8 -44.55 27.16 24.60
CA ARG A 8 -44.05 28.54 24.33
C ARG A 8 -42.87 29.04 25.18
N ALA A 9 -42.00 29.74 24.44
CA ALA A 9 -41.29 30.97 24.78
C ALA A 9 -40.02 30.84 25.65
N ARG A 10 -38.95 31.61 25.45
CA ARG A 10 -38.76 32.90 24.74
C ARG A 10 -37.26 33.12 24.50
N ARG A 11 -36.94 33.86 23.42
CA ARG A 11 -35.67 34.56 23.19
C ARG A 11 -35.42 35.63 24.26
N VAL A 12 -34.17 35.89 24.64
CA VAL A 12 -33.69 37.23 25.07
C VAL A 12 -32.22 37.43 24.66
N THR A 13 -32.01 38.43 23.83
CA THR A 13 -30.76 39.15 23.53
C THR A 13 -30.55 40.27 24.54
N THR A 14 -29.31 40.52 24.99
CA THR A 14 -28.85 41.85 25.41
C THR A 14 -27.33 41.98 25.30
N ALA A 15 -26.92 43.13 24.77
CA ALA A 15 -25.57 43.57 24.50
C ALA A 15 -24.84 44.09 25.74
N ALA A 16 -23.51 44.15 25.69
CA ALA A 16 -22.71 45.04 26.53
C ALA A 16 -21.56 45.63 25.72
N VAL A 17 -21.57 46.96 25.60
CA VAL A 17 -20.53 47.80 25.03
C VAL A 17 -19.68 48.33 26.19
N THR A 18 -18.35 48.15 26.13
CA THR A 18 -17.39 48.98 26.88
C THR A 18 -16.17 49.25 26.02
N VAL A 19 -15.95 50.53 25.74
CA VAL A 19 -14.77 51.11 25.09
C VAL A 19 -13.72 51.39 26.17
N LEU A 20 -12.46 51.00 25.97
CA LEU A 20 -11.29 51.61 26.63
C LEU A 20 -10.05 51.46 25.73
N THR A 21 -9.38 52.59 25.52
CA THR A 21 -8.24 52.83 24.63
C THR A 21 -6.88 52.67 25.33
N ALA A 22 -5.88 52.29 24.52
CA ALA A 22 -4.43 52.61 24.61
C ALA A 22 -3.55 51.90 25.67
N ALA A 23 -2.53 51.15 25.22
CA ALA A 23 -1.11 51.54 25.25
C ALA A 23 -0.13 50.33 25.19
N VAL A 24 0.67 50.30 24.11
CA VAL A 24 2.15 50.18 24.06
C VAL A 24 2.87 48.96 24.69
N LEU A 25 3.49 48.17 23.78
CA LEU A 25 4.78 47.46 23.78
C LEU A 25 5.21 46.58 24.99
N GLY A 26 5.41 45.28 24.71
CA GLY A 26 6.28 44.43 25.55
C GLY A 26 6.06 42.92 25.41
N SER A 27 6.19 42.33 24.22
CA SER A 27 6.26 40.85 24.11
C SER A 27 7.68 40.38 24.40
N VAL A 28 7.98 40.15 25.68
CA VAL A 28 9.09 39.30 26.11
C VAL A 28 8.90 37.90 25.53
N GLY A 29 9.95 37.37 24.91
CA GLY A 29 9.94 36.07 24.25
C GLY A 29 9.62 34.95 25.23
N ALA A 30 8.37 34.47 25.22
CA ALA A 30 8.05 33.15 25.69
C ALA A 30 8.50 32.18 24.60
N GLY A 31 9.65 31.54 24.81
CA GLY A 31 10.12 30.45 23.98
C GLY A 31 9.01 29.41 23.85
N ALA A 32 8.37 29.39 22.68
CA ALA A 32 7.49 28.31 22.32
C ALA A 32 8.37 27.06 22.23
N SER A 33 8.40 26.29 23.31
CA SER A 33 8.73 24.87 23.25
C SER A 33 7.83 24.29 22.18
N SER A 34 8.36 24.20 20.97
CA SER A 34 7.78 23.44 19.88
C SER A 34 7.93 22.00 20.34
N ALA A 35 6.98 21.58 21.17
CA ALA A 35 6.68 20.19 21.41
C ALA A 35 6.53 19.61 20.00
N HIS A 36 7.58 18.93 19.56
CA HIS A 36 7.57 18.13 18.36
C HIS A 36 6.56 17.02 18.65
N THR A 37 5.28 17.31 18.45
CA THR A 37 4.34 16.29 18.06
C THR A 37 4.84 15.78 16.73
N ALA A 38 5.76 14.81 16.81
CA ALA A 38 6.01 13.87 15.75
C ALA A 38 4.68 13.14 15.54
N ALA A 39 3.79 13.77 14.78
CA ALA A 39 2.79 13.05 14.04
C ALA A 39 3.59 12.00 13.28
N ALA A 40 3.49 10.74 13.72
CA ALA A 40 4.00 9.61 12.99
C ALA A 40 3.37 9.72 11.60
N ARG A 41 4.13 10.28 10.66
CA ARG A 41 3.73 10.40 9.28
C ARG A 41 3.72 8.95 8.81
N THR A 42 2.54 8.33 8.80
CA THR A 42 2.36 6.99 8.27
C THR A 42 2.92 7.01 6.86
N ALA A 43 4.15 6.53 6.69
CA ALA A 43 4.81 6.51 5.41
C ALA A 43 3.96 5.61 4.50
N ALA A 44 3.70 6.07 3.27
CA ALA A 44 3.00 5.23 2.32
C ALA A 44 3.75 3.89 2.16
N PRO A 45 3.05 2.74 2.08
CA PRO A 45 3.70 1.45 1.89
C PRO A 45 4.67 1.50 0.71
N GLN A 46 5.92 1.12 0.93
CA GLN A 46 6.92 1.08 -0.14
C GLN A 46 6.64 -0.14 -1.02
N THR A 47 6.58 0.08 -2.33
CA THR A 47 6.39 -1.01 -3.31
C THR A 47 7.39 -0.87 -4.44
N GLN A 48 7.85 -2.00 -4.98
CA GLN A 48 8.79 -2.05 -6.09
C GLN A 48 8.44 -3.21 -7.01
N GLN A 49 8.24 -2.93 -8.30
CA GLN A 49 8.15 -4.00 -9.30
C GLN A 49 9.52 -4.62 -9.50
N ILE A 50 9.63 -5.94 -9.31
CA ILE A 50 10.90 -6.67 -9.39
C ILE A 50 11.01 -7.48 -10.68
N ALA A 51 9.87 -7.87 -11.27
CA ALA A 51 9.83 -8.53 -12.58
C ALA A 51 8.52 -8.24 -13.32
N SER A 52 8.57 -8.30 -14.65
CA SER A 52 7.37 -8.25 -15.49
C SER A 52 7.62 -9.03 -16.79
N SER A 53 6.62 -9.77 -17.24
CA SER A 53 6.65 -10.53 -18.49
C SER A 53 5.30 -10.41 -19.19
N VAL A 54 5.32 -10.40 -20.52
CA VAL A 54 4.12 -10.41 -21.35
C VAL A 54 4.10 -11.74 -22.11
N LEU A 55 2.98 -12.43 -21.98
CA LEU A 55 2.71 -13.72 -22.61
C LEU A 55 1.80 -13.51 -23.83
N GLY A 56 2.38 -13.64 -25.02
CA GLY A 56 1.67 -13.35 -26.26
C GLY A 56 1.16 -11.91 -26.29
N SER A 57 -0.13 -11.73 -26.65
CA SER A 57 -0.81 -10.42 -26.64
C SER A 57 -1.78 -10.24 -25.48
N ASP A 58 -2.06 -11.30 -24.71
CA ASP A 58 -3.29 -11.38 -23.92
C ASP A 58 -3.03 -11.36 -22.42
N TYR A 59 -1.83 -11.76 -21.98
CA TYR A 59 -1.48 -11.80 -20.56
C TYR A 59 -0.21 -11.02 -20.26
N LYS A 60 -0.21 -10.36 -19.09
CA LYS A 60 0.98 -9.76 -18.49
C LYS A 60 1.06 -10.23 -17.06
N ILE A 61 2.23 -10.65 -16.63
CA ILE A 61 2.51 -11.12 -15.28
C ILE A 61 3.52 -10.16 -14.66
N THR A 62 3.27 -9.72 -13.43
CA THR A 62 4.20 -8.87 -12.69
C THR A 62 4.47 -9.43 -11.31
N LEU A 63 5.71 -9.32 -10.85
CA LEU A 63 6.10 -9.52 -9.46
C LEU A 63 6.37 -8.17 -8.82
N THR A 64 5.74 -7.91 -7.69
CA THR A 64 5.89 -6.67 -6.93
C THR A 64 6.28 -6.99 -5.50
N ALA A 65 7.40 -6.46 -5.03
CA ALA A 65 7.77 -6.45 -3.63
C ALA A 65 6.99 -5.34 -2.90
N LEU A 66 6.50 -5.66 -1.71
CA LEU A 66 5.85 -4.73 -0.79
C LEU A 66 6.60 -4.78 0.53
N ARG A 67 7.10 -3.65 1.00
CA ARG A 67 7.74 -3.57 2.31
C ARG A 67 6.68 -3.68 3.40
N SER A 68 6.97 -4.46 4.44
CA SER A 68 6.09 -4.55 5.59
C SER A 68 5.96 -3.19 6.27
N THR A 69 4.77 -2.90 6.77
CA THR A 69 4.50 -1.72 7.60
C THR A 69 4.87 -1.95 9.07
N GLU A 70 5.11 -3.19 9.47
CA GLU A 70 5.43 -3.60 10.84
C GLU A 70 6.93 -3.89 11.03
N ASP A 71 7.58 -4.45 10.01
CA ASP A 71 9.03 -4.68 10.00
C ASP A 71 9.70 -4.08 8.74
N GLN A 72 10.52 -3.04 8.91
CA GLN A 72 11.21 -2.37 7.80
C GLN A 72 12.16 -3.26 6.99
N TYR A 73 12.56 -4.42 7.53
CA TYR A 73 13.42 -5.40 6.86
C TYR A 73 12.62 -6.48 6.15
N ALA A 74 11.35 -6.66 6.49
CA ALA A 74 10.48 -7.66 5.91
C ALA A 74 9.75 -7.16 4.67
N ALA A 75 9.39 -8.10 3.81
CA ALA A 75 8.66 -7.85 2.59
C ALA A 75 7.73 -9.01 2.23
N SER A 76 6.67 -8.67 1.53
CA SER A 76 5.77 -9.58 0.84
C SER A 76 5.96 -9.48 -0.66
N VAL A 77 5.75 -10.57 -1.40
CA VAL A 77 5.78 -10.56 -2.87
C VAL A 77 4.38 -10.82 -3.40
N GLN A 78 3.88 -9.91 -4.23
CA GLN A 78 2.64 -10.11 -4.99
C GLN A 78 2.94 -10.49 -6.43
N LEU A 79 2.37 -11.60 -6.86
CA LEU A 79 2.29 -12.03 -8.25
C LEU A 79 0.92 -11.64 -8.77
N LYS A 80 0.90 -10.82 -9.82
CA LYS A 80 -0.33 -10.33 -10.44
C LYS A 80 -0.38 -10.75 -11.89
N VAL A 81 -1.55 -11.21 -12.32
CA VAL A 81 -1.85 -11.50 -13.71
C VAL A 81 -2.81 -10.44 -14.22
N TYR A 82 -2.49 -9.88 -15.37
CA TYR A 82 -3.31 -8.95 -16.11
C TYR A 82 -3.75 -9.59 -17.41
N ARG A 83 -5.01 -9.38 -17.78
CA ARG A 83 -5.53 -9.68 -19.10
C ARG A 83 -5.63 -8.41 -19.93
N HIS A 84 -5.20 -8.49 -21.18
CA HIS A 84 -5.42 -7.42 -22.14
C HIS A 84 -6.84 -7.53 -22.68
N GLY A 85 -7.64 -6.48 -22.50
CA GLY A 85 -9.00 -6.41 -23.03
C GLY A 85 -9.41 -4.96 -23.20
N SER A 86 -10.19 -4.64 -24.25
CA SER A 86 -10.60 -3.25 -24.54
C SER A 86 -9.41 -2.26 -24.60
N GLY A 87 -8.27 -2.69 -25.16
CA GLY A 87 -7.07 -1.88 -25.31
C GLY A 87 -6.34 -1.52 -24.01
N THR A 88 -6.69 -2.17 -22.89
CA THR A 88 -6.08 -1.90 -21.57
C THR A 88 -5.78 -3.20 -20.84
N TRP A 89 -4.76 -3.16 -19.97
CA TRP A 89 -4.45 -4.25 -19.06
C TRP A 89 -5.36 -4.17 -17.84
N LYS A 90 -6.13 -5.23 -17.57
CA LYS A 90 -6.97 -5.35 -16.37
C LYS A 90 -6.47 -6.50 -15.52
N GLU A 91 -6.29 -6.26 -14.22
CA GLU A 91 -5.90 -7.31 -13.28
C GLU A 91 -6.97 -8.41 -13.28
N SER A 92 -6.56 -9.65 -13.50
CA SER A 92 -7.44 -10.81 -13.47
C SER A 92 -7.23 -11.70 -12.27
N ASP A 93 -6.02 -11.70 -11.72
CA ASP A 93 -5.70 -12.44 -10.51
C ASP A 93 -4.49 -11.88 -9.77
N ARG A 94 -4.41 -12.24 -8.49
CA ARG A 94 -3.33 -11.86 -7.59
C ARG A 94 -3.13 -12.92 -6.53
N VAL A 95 -1.88 -13.32 -6.31
CA VAL A 95 -1.48 -14.22 -5.22
C VAL A 95 -0.22 -13.72 -4.53
N THR A 96 0.00 -14.16 -3.29
CA THR A 96 1.25 -13.93 -2.57
C THR A 96 2.22 -15.06 -2.89
N VAL A 97 3.47 -14.71 -3.22
CA VAL A 97 4.56 -15.68 -3.40
C VAL A 97 5.21 -15.92 -2.04
N GLY A 98 5.21 -17.17 -1.59
CA GLY A 98 5.69 -17.53 -0.25
C GLY A 98 4.80 -16.96 0.87
N ALA A 99 5.40 -16.76 2.04
CA ALA A 99 4.71 -16.20 3.20
C ALA A 99 4.61 -14.66 3.12
N VAL A 100 3.54 -14.11 3.68
CA VAL A 100 3.43 -12.67 3.97
C VAL A 100 4.57 -12.30 4.91
N ASP A 101 5.29 -11.23 4.56
CA ASP A 101 6.45 -10.71 5.29
C ASP A 101 7.57 -11.75 5.48
N GLY A 102 7.58 -12.81 4.65
CA GLY A 102 8.57 -13.87 4.65
C GLY A 102 9.85 -13.55 3.87
N TRP A 103 9.92 -12.40 3.19
CA TRP A 103 11.05 -11.99 2.38
C TRP A 103 11.86 -10.88 3.03
N PHE A 104 13.14 -10.78 2.66
CA PHE A 104 13.99 -9.67 3.08
C PHE A 104 13.93 -8.54 2.04
N TRP A 105 13.48 -7.35 2.46
CA TRP A 105 13.27 -6.21 1.56
C TRP A 105 14.51 -5.86 0.73
N TYR A 106 15.70 -5.79 1.34
CA TYR A 106 16.90 -5.34 0.64
C TYR A 106 17.42 -6.33 -0.40
N PRO A 107 17.56 -7.65 -0.11
CA PRO A 107 17.83 -8.64 -1.15
C PRO A 107 16.78 -8.63 -2.27
N LEU A 108 15.50 -8.58 -1.91
CA LEU A 108 14.38 -8.66 -2.85
C LEU A 108 14.24 -7.42 -3.76
N THR A 109 14.82 -6.29 -3.39
CA THR A 109 14.78 -5.06 -4.19
C THR A 109 16.12 -4.71 -4.86
N GLY A 110 17.14 -5.55 -4.66
CA GLY A 110 18.45 -5.43 -5.29
C GLY A 110 18.49 -5.92 -6.74
N SER A 111 19.64 -5.74 -7.40
CA SER A 111 19.86 -6.12 -8.80
C SER A 111 19.80 -7.62 -9.09
N HIS A 112 19.94 -8.45 -8.04
CA HIS A 112 19.93 -9.92 -8.13
C HIS A 112 18.74 -10.54 -7.41
N ALA A 113 17.66 -9.77 -7.24
CA ALA A 113 16.46 -10.22 -6.54
C ALA A 113 15.74 -11.39 -7.23
N VAL A 114 15.81 -11.43 -8.56
CA VAL A 114 15.14 -12.44 -9.40
C VAL A 114 16.20 -13.35 -9.97
N CYS A 115 16.20 -14.61 -9.53
CA CYS A 115 17.09 -15.64 -10.05
C CYS A 115 16.51 -16.29 -11.30
N GLU A 116 15.19 -16.52 -11.30
CA GLU A 116 14.44 -16.99 -12.45
C GLU A 116 13.05 -16.36 -12.47
N PHE A 117 12.64 -15.90 -13.64
CA PHE A 117 11.27 -15.52 -13.91
C PHE A 117 10.97 -15.87 -15.36
N SER A 118 10.38 -17.05 -15.56
CA SER A 118 10.17 -17.62 -16.88
C SER A 118 8.74 -18.11 -17.03
N THR A 119 8.20 -18.02 -18.23
CA THR A 119 6.84 -18.46 -18.54
C THR A 119 6.69 -18.76 -20.02
N SER A 120 5.73 -19.60 -20.40
CA SER A 120 5.45 -19.97 -21.80
C SER A 120 4.04 -19.58 -22.21
N SER A 121 3.84 -19.40 -23.52
CA SER A 121 2.55 -19.07 -24.12
C SER A 121 1.63 -20.29 -24.34
N SER A 122 1.91 -21.41 -23.67
CA SER A 122 1.03 -22.60 -23.68
C SER A 122 -0.16 -22.37 -22.74
N GLU A 123 -1.26 -23.11 -22.94
CA GLU A 123 -2.38 -23.13 -21.98
C GLU A 123 -2.54 -24.56 -21.44
N PRO A 124 -2.35 -24.79 -20.12
CA PRO A 124 -1.91 -23.82 -19.10
C PRO A 124 -0.49 -23.29 -19.30
N ALA A 125 -0.23 -22.07 -18.82
CA ALA A 125 1.07 -21.40 -18.91
C ALA A 125 1.90 -21.68 -17.64
N PRO A 126 2.93 -22.54 -17.69
CA PRO A 126 3.88 -22.67 -16.59
C PRO A 126 4.56 -21.33 -16.29
N LEU A 127 4.84 -21.13 -15.01
CA LEU A 127 5.45 -19.93 -14.46
C LEU A 127 6.46 -20.32 -13.38
N ALA A 128 7.74 -20.21 -13.71
CA ALA A 128 8.82 -20.38 -12.74
C ALA A 128 9.10 -19.04 -12.06
N VAL A 129 9.15 -19.04 -10.73
CA VAL A 129 9.46 -17.86 -9.92
C VAL A 129 10.54 -18.23 -8.92
N SER A 130 11.78 -17.85 -9.21
CA SER A 130 12.90 -18.04 -8.28
C SER A 130 13.42 -16.68 -7.84
N LEU A 131 13.35 -16.41 -6.53
CA LEU A 131 13.69 -15.13 -5.93
C LEU A 131 14.81 -15.32 -4.90
N MET A 132 15.70 -14.34 -4.80
CA MET A 132 16.77 -14.33 -3.82
C MET A 132 16.20 -14.24 -2.40
N ILE A 133 16.49 -15.23 -1.57
CA ILE A 133 16.14 -15.22 -0.14
C ILE A 133 17.18 -14.35 0.59
N THR A 134 18.44 -14.80 0.57
CA THR A 134 19.62 -14.04 1.02
C THR A 134 20.84 -14.51 0.22
N PRO A 135 21.92 -13.71 0.12
CA PRO A 135 23.13 -14.13 -0.59
C PRO A 135 23.74 -15.46 -0.11
N SER A 136 23.55 -15.81 1.16
CA SER A 136 24.09 -17.04 1.76
C SER A 136 23.18 -18.26 1.59
N ILE A 137 21.87 -18.06 1.44
CA ILE A 137 20.88 -19.14 1.24
C ILE A 137 20.69 -19.42 -0.26
N GLY A 138 20.78 -18.40 -1.09
CA GLY A 138 20.49 -18.47 -2.52
C GLY A 138 19.03 -18.20 -2.84
N CYS A 139 18.51 -18.90 -3.84
CA CYS A 139 17.22 -18.62 -4.46
C CYS A 139 16.13 -19.59 -4.01
N SER A 140 14.89 -19.11 -3.96
CA SER A 140 13.70 -19.94 -3.79
C SER A 140 13.39 -20.75 -5.04
N ASP A 141 12.54 -21.76 -4.94
CA ASP A 141 12.08 -22.53 -6.11
C ASP A 141 10.57 -22.87 -6.11
N PRO A 142 9.66 -21.90 -5.90
CA PRO A 142 8.22 -22.14 -6.07
C PRO A 142 7.83 -22.18 -7.55
N GLN A 143 6.95 -23.14 -7.89
CA GLN A 143 6.38 -23.32 -9.21
C GLN A 143 4.90 -22.92 -9.22
N TYR A 144 4.50 -22.25 -10.30
CA TYR A 144 3.14 -21.81 -10.52
C TYR A 144 2.67 -22.15 -11.93
N VAL A 145 1.35 -22.22 -12.11
CA VAL A 145 0.71 -22.28 -13.41
C VAL A 145 -0.35 -21.20 -13.51
N VAL A 146 -0.39 -20.52 -14.65
CA VAL A 146 -1.48 -19.62 -15.03
C VAL A 146 -2.43 -20.37 -15.94
N LYS A 147 -3.69 -20.48 -15.52
CA LYS A 147 -4.78 -21.09 -16.31
C LYS A 147 -5.96 -20.13 -16.38
N GLN A 148 -6.39 -19.78 -17.58
CA GLN A 148 -7.51 -18.87 -17.81
C GLN A 148 -7.36 -17.54 -17.03
N GLY A 149 -6.12 -17.05 -16.94
CA GLY A 149 -5.76 -15.84 -16.19
C GLY A 149 -5.93 -15.93 -14.68
N LYS A 150 -5.86 -17.14 -14.11
CA LYS A 150 -5.81 -17.44 -12.67
C LYS A 150 -4.53 -18.17 -12.33
N VAL A 151 -3.97 -17.92 -11.15
CA VAL A 151 -2.70 -18.48 -10.69
C VAL A 151 -2.95 -19.64 -9.76
N TYR A 152 -2.20 -20.72 -9.96
CA TYR A 152 -2.23 -21.93 -9.14
C TYR A 152 -0.80 -22.26 -8.73
N ALA A 153 -0.59 -22.65 -7.48
CA ALA A 153 0.67 -23.25 -7.05
C ALA A 153 0.72 -24.70 -7.52
N GLU A 154 1.88 -25.16 -7.97
CA GLU A 154 2.13 -26.56 -8.33
C GLU A 154 2.70 -27.36 -7.15
#